data_AF-A0A7Y0L3X0-F1
#
_entry.id   AF-A0A7Y0L3X0-F1
#
_cell.length_a   1.000
_cell.length_b   1.000
_cell.length_c   1.000
_cell.angle_alpha   90.00
_cell.angle_beta   90.00
_cell.angle_gamma   90.00
#
_symmetry.space_group_name_H-M   'P 1'
#
loop_
_entity.id
_entity.type
_entity.pdbx_description
1 polymer ?
#
loop_
_entity_poly.entity_id
_entity_poly.type
_entity_poly.pdbx_seq_one_letter_code
_entity_poly.pdbx_strand_id
1 'polypeptide(L)' 'MQKFSLMLDSEQAAREVMDLLWDKWGVRGEMELVPMEGHYKLDVVSEKDLSPQQMEKLPGKRV' A
#
# COMPACT_ATOMS: atom_id res chain seq x y z
N MET A 1 -13.26 6.02 4.65
CA MET A 1 -12.57 4.76 4.99
C MET A 1 -12.41 4.01 3.69
N GLN A 2 -11.17 4.00 3.19
CA GLN A 2 -10.83 3.50 1.87
C GLN A 2 -10.12 2.15 2.01
N LYS A 3 -10.46 1.21 1.15
CA LYS A 3 -9.78 -0.09 1.05
C LYS A 3 -9.18 -0.23 -0.34
N PHE A 4 -7.92 -0.65 -0.42
CA PHE A 4 -7.26 -0.92 -1.68
C PHE A 4 -6.13 -1.92 -1.49
N SER A 5 -5.75 -2.56 -2.59
CA SER A 5 -4.67 -3.54 -2.61
C SER A 5 -3.61 -3.13 -3.63
N LEU A 6 -2.36 -3.46 -3.35
CA LEU A 6 -1.23 -3.29 -4.27
C LEU A 6 -0.49 -4.62 -4.45
N MET A 7 -0.20 -4.98 -5.69
CA MET A 7 0.73 -6.05 -6.04
C MET A 7 2.10 -5.45 -6.32
N LEU A 8 3.11 -5.95 -5.62
CA LEU A 8 4.49 -5.48 -5.63
C LEU A 8 5.44 -6.63 -5.95
N ASP A 9 6.54 -6.34 -6.63
CA ASP A 9 7.48 -7.36 -7.11
C ASP A 9 8.51 -7.81 -6.07
N SER A 10 8.59 -7.13 -4.92
CA SER A 10 9.50 -7.49 -3.84
C SER A 10 8.98 -7.08 -2.46
N GLU A 11 9.45 -7.76 -1.43
CA GLU A 11 9.15 -7.42 -0.03
C GLU A 11 9.64 -6.01 0.30
N GLN A 12 10.82 -5.63 -0.21
CA GLN A 12 11.39 -4.31 0.01
C GLN A 12 10.49 -3.21 -0.55
N ALA A 13 9.99 -3.37 -1.79
CA ALA A 13 9.04 -2.43 -2.37
C ALA A 13 7.77 -2.32 -1.53
N ALA A 14 7.28 -3.42 -0.96
CA ALA A 14 6.12 -3.39 -0.08
C ALA A 14 6.37 -2.63 1.23
N ARG A 15 7.53 -2.84 1.85
CA ARG A 15 7.94 -2.10 3.05
C ARG A 15 8.07 -0.60 2.78
N GLU A 16 8.68 -0.23 1.66
CA GLU A 16 8.78 1.18 1.24
C GLU A 16 7.41 1.84 1.05
N VAL A 17 6.42 1.10 0.55
CA VAL A 17 5.03 1.59 0.48
C VAL A 17 4.41 1.77 1.86
N MET A 18 4.60 0.81 2.76
CA MET A 18 4.08 0.92 4.13
C MET A 18 4.66 2.15 4.84
N ASP A 19 5.96 2.37 4.73
CA ASP A 19 6.64 3.54 5.30
C ASP A 19 6.15 4.85 4.64
N LEU A 20 5.99 4.87 3.32
CA LEU A 20 5.44 6.02 2.59
C LEU A 20 4.03 6.37 3.08
N LEU A 21 3.16 5.37 3.21
CA LEU A 21 1.79 5.53 3.71
C LEU A 21 1.80 6.05 5.15
N TRP A 22 2.57 5.42 6.03
CA TRP A 22 2.55 5.71 7.46
C TRP A 22 3.26 7.00 7.83
N ASP A 23 4.51 7.17 7.40
CA ASP A 23 5.37 8.27 7.85
C ASP A 23 5.14 9.54 7.03
N LYS A 24 5.09 9.40 5.70
CA LYS A 24 5.01 10.57 4.82
C LYS A 24 3.60 11.07 4.64
N TRP A 25 2.63 10.17 4.49
CA TRP A 25 1.24 10.54 4.21
C TRP A 25 0.34 10.48 5.44
N GLY A 26 0.85 9.99 6.58
CA GLY A 26 0.09 9.89 7.82
C GLY A 26 -1.19 9.08 7.64
N VAL A 27 -1.14 8.05 6.79
CA VAL A 27 -2.21 7.06 6.66
C VAL A 27 -2.19 6.21 7.92
N ARG A 28 -3.38 6.02 8.49
CA ARG A 28 -3.62 5.25 9.70
C ARG A 28 -4.72 4.24 9.41
N GLY A 29 -4.70 3.12 10.12
CA GLY A 29 -5.56 1.97 9.88
C GLY A 29 -4.75 0.68 9.83
N GLU A 30 -5.25 -0.31 9.09
CA GLU A 30 -4.67 -1.64 8.99
C GLU A 30 -3.91 -1.80 7.66
N MET A 31 -2.72 -2.39 7.73
CA MET A 31 -1.92 -2.76 6.56
C MET A 31 -1.44 -4.20 6.76
N GLU A 32 -1.77 -5.07 5.80
CA GLU A 32 -1.39 -6.47 5.83
C GLU A 32 -0.55 -6.81 4.60
N LEU A 33 0.64 -7.35 4.82
CA LEU A 33 1.53 -7.82 3.78
C LEU A 33 1.38 -9.34 3.61
N VAL A 34 0.87 -9.75 2.46
CA VAL A 34 0.64 -11.15 2.09
C VAL A 34 1.66 -11.57 1.03
N PRO A 35 2.66 -12.42 1.37
CA PRO A 35 3.57 -12.97 0.37
C PRO A 35 2.82 -13.94 -0.56
N MET A 36 3.06 -13.82 -1.86
CA MET A 36 2.51 -14.67 -2.92
C MET A 36 3.66 -15.26 -3.77
N GLU A 37 3.38 -16.23 -4.65
CA GLU A 37 4.41 -16.77 -5.54
C GLU A 37 4.97 -15.69 -6.47
N GLY A 38 6.18 -15.21 -6.17
CA GLY A 38 6.90 -14.21 -6.96
C GLY A 38 6.48 -12.76 -6.75
N HIS A 39 5.47 -12.49 -5.91
CA HIS A 39 4.96 -11.14 -5.66
C HIS A 39 4.53 -10.97 -4.20
N TYR A 40 4.26 -9.72 -3.83
CA TYR A 40 3.82 -9.33 -2.50
C TYR A 40 2.56 -8.50 -2.63
N LYS A 41 1.48 -8.96 -2.01
CA LYS A 41 0.22 -8.22 -1.95
C LYS A 41 0.18 -7.40 -0.66
N LEU A 42 0.00 -6.10 -0.78
CA LEU A 42 -0.22 -5.20 0.34
C LEU A 42 -1.70 -4.80 0.37
N ASP A 43 -2.43 -5.28 1.36
CA ASP A 43 -3.81 -4.91 1.64
C ASP A 43 -3.83 -3.72 2.61
N VAL A 44 -4.51 -2.64 2.24
CA VAL A 44 -4.56 -1.40 3.02
C VAL A 44 -6.01 -1.02 3.31
N VAL A 45 -6.32 -0.87 4.60
CA VAL A 45 -7.56 -0.28 5.10
C VAL A 45 -7.19 1.04 5.77
N SER A 46 -7.45 2.15 5.07
CA SER A 46 -7.15 3.48 5.56
C SER A 46 -8.38 4.13 6.19
N GLU A 47 -8.18 4.76 7.36
CA GLU A 47 -9.20 5.55 8.05
C GLU A 47 -9.64 6.76 7.20
N LYS A 48 -8.72 7.34 6.43
CA LYS A 48 -8.95 8.46 5.52
C LYS A 48 -8.77 8.06 4.06
N ASP A 49 -9.43 8.77 3.17
CA ASP A 49 -9.30 8.48 1.75
C ASP A 49 -8.03 9.18 1.21
N LEU A 50 -7.24 8.46 0.42
CA LEU A 50 -6.09 9.00 -0.29
C LEU A 50 -6.56 9.79 -1.51
N SER A 51 -5.92 10.93 -1.76
CA SER A 51 -6.18 11.71 -2.97
C SER A 51 -5.79 10.93 -4.24
N PRO A 52 -6.39 11.22 -5.41
CA PRO A 52 -6.02 10.58 -6.66
C PRO A 52 -4.52 10.66 -6.96
N GLN A 53 -3.90 11.81 -6.69
CA GLN A 53 -2.46 12.04 -6.88
C GLN A 53 -1.59 11.18 -5.94
N GLN A 54 -2.03 10.93 -4.71
CA GLN A 54 -1.33 10.00 -3.82
C GLN A 54 -1.46 8.58 -4.34
N MET A 55 -2.66 8.19 -4.74
CA MET A 55 -2.92 6.87 -5.29
C MET A 55 -2.05 6.60 -6.53
N GLU A 56 -1.88 7.57 -7.43
CA GLU A 56 -1.05 7.45 -8.65
C GLU A 56 0.45 7.34 -8.36
N LYS A 57 0.91 7.84 -7.21
CA LYS A 57 2.31 7.76 -6.79
C LYS A 57 2.65 6.47 -6.06
N LEU A 58 1.65 5.64 -5.75
CA LEU A 58 1.89 4.34 -5.13
C LEU A 58 2.58 3.41 -6.13
N PRO A 59 3.74 2.84 -5.80
CA PRO A 59 4.37 1.83 -6.63
C PRO A 59 3.56 0.53 -6.60
N GLY A 60 3.80 -0.32 -7.61
CA GLY A 60 3.06 -1.55 -7.81
C GLY A 60 1.75 -1.37 -8.59
N LYS A 61 1.09 -2.49 -8.83
CA LYS A 61 -0.18 -2.54 -9.58
C LYS A 61 -1.35 -2.64 -8.61
N ARG A 62 -2.34 -1.76 -8.74
CA ARG A 62 -3.59 -1.89 -7.98
C ARG A 62 -4.39 -3.11 -8.45
N VAL A 63 -4.94 -3.87 -7.51
CA VAL A 63 -5.77 -5.05 -7.74
C VAL A 63 -7.09 -4.99 -6.98
#